data_AF-A0AAD2JIR2-F1
#
_entry.id   AF-A0AAD2JIR2-F1
#
_cell.length_a   1.000
_cell.length_b   1.000
_cell.length_c   1.000
_cell.angle_alpha   90.00
_cell.angle_beta   90.00
_cell.angle_gamma   90.00
#
_symmetry.space_group_name_H-M   'P 1'
#
loop_
_entity.id
_entity.type
_entity.pdbx_description
1 polymer ?
#
loop_
_entity_poly.entity_id
_entity_poly.type
_entity_poly.pdbx_seq_one_letter_code
_entity_poly.pdbx_strand_id
1 'polypeptide(L)'
;MSRIRSYSLISRLISVQRPITFQGGSRCSNRALSSAYKVEDVSQLVSGLTQEAVDADPKVAAFLEANFESSEDTASDGFIIPDEVLEQLGVADIDIPEKKGKGSEYGAPRVDKGLGNEAQQALNIRTLQSYIREEEGSNACRRLRYAKMIPGMLYGSDPNLGVLSNTPESKTMLKTPWPTLQRELDRFHRRFESRVYDLTVFEDESDTEGTVHRVVPRNVQRHPVQGSIYCANFVRYFPGRPLKIPIVFANTEESLALRRDGFIIPVSKHIECLVEEGAPIPEQIELDCTGVVLKDVLRMDRLIFPDGVTASKRVDSEKFVVGPVVGGRGGSQEDDEDDDAAGGDEESSG
;
A
#
# COMPACT_ATOMS: atom_id res chain seq x y z
N MET A 1 23.41 -46.84 -34.71
CA MET A 1 22.10 -46.30 -35.17
C MET A 1 21.15 -45.93 -34.02
N SER A 2 21.28 -46.48 -32.80
CA SER A 2 20.47 -46.06 -31.63
C SER A 2 20.84 -44.66 -31.12
N ARG A 3 22.14 -44.34 -31.03
CA ARG A 3 22.64 -43.04 -30.54
C ARG A 3 22.05 -41.83 -31.26
N ILE A 4 21.79 -41.87 -32.56
CA ILE A 4 21.28 -40.69 -33.31
C ILE A 4 19.79 -40.43 -33.00
N ARG A 5 19.02 -41.45 -32.61
CA ARG A 5 17.60 -41.33 -32.27
C ARG A 5 17.39 -40.77 -30.86
N SER A 6 18.25 -41.15 -29.92
CA SER A 6 18.24 -40.64 -28.54
C SER A 6 18.46 -39.12 -28.49
N TYR A 7 19.39 -38.59 -29.32
CA TYR A 7 19.66 -37.15 -29.41
C TYR A 7 18.52 -36.32 -30.01
N SER A 8 17.80 -36.87 -31.00
CA SER A 8 16.59 -36.23 -31.58
C SER A 8 15.45 -36.12 -30.55
N LEU A 9 15.34 -37.10 -29.66
CA LEU A 9 14.36 -37.10 -28.58
C LEU A 9 14.68 -36.07 -27.49
N ILE A 10 15.95 -35.94 -27.09
CA ILE A 10 16.39 -34.93 -26.11
C ILE A 10 16.22 -33.50 -26.64
N SER A 11 16.52 -33.24 -27.93
CA SER A 11 16.28 -31.90 -28.49
C SER A 11 14.79 -31.57 -28.66
N ARG A 12 13.93 -32.59 -28.88
CA ARG A 12 12.46 -32.44 -28.87
C ARG A 12 11.89 -32.27 -27.46
N LEU A 13 12.49 -32.90 -26.45
CA LEU A 13 12.23 -32.68 -25.01
C LEU A 13 12.45 -31.22 -24.60
N ILE A 14 13.49 -30.57 -25.15
CA ILE A 14 13.77 -29.15 -24.93
C ILE A 14 12.75 -28.25 -25.65
N SER A 15 12.05 -28.76 -26.68
CA SER A 15 11.02 -28.01 -27.43
C SER A 15 9.60 -28.19 -26.90
N VAL A 16 9.42 -28.62 -25.65
CA VAL A 16 8.10 -28.66 -25.01
C VAL A 16 7.50 -27.26 -24.97
N GLN A 17 6.34 -27.10 -25.62
CA GLN A 17 5.50 -25.90 -25.54
C GLN A 17 4.91 -25.76 -24.12
N ARG A 18 5.73 -25.31 -23.19
CA ARG A 18 5.29 -24.44 -22.10
C ARG A 18 5.92 -23.08 -22.37
N PRO A 19 5.17 -21.96 -22.27
CA PRO A 19 5.75 -20.65 -22.51
C PRO A 19 6.96 -20.49 -21.59
N ILE A 20 8.13 -20.26 -22.19
CA ILE A 20 9.29 -19.72 -21.49
C ILE A 20 8.80 -18.37 -20.95
N THR A 21 8.41 -18.34 -19.69
CA THR A 21 7.96 -17.14 -19.02
C THR A 21 9.18 -16.25 -18.79
N PHE A 22 9.44 -15.38 -19.77
CA PHE A 22 10.03 -14.09 -19.44
C PHE A 22 9.10 -13.43 -18.41
N GLN A 23 9.59 -13.21 -17.20
CA GLN A 23 8.85 -12.49 -16.17
C GLN A 23 8.52 -11.07 -16.67
N GLY A 24 7.29 -10.93 -17.16
CA GLY A 24 6.58 -9.69 -17.43
C GLY A 24 5.12 -9.96 -17.13
N GLY A 25 4.57 -9.25 -16.14
CA GLY A 25 3.32 -9.60 -15.49
C GLY A 25 2.12 -9.79 -16.42
N SER A 26 1.42 -10.91 -16.24
CA SER A 26 -0.04 -11.01 -16.36
C SER A 26 -0.47 -12.28 -15.62
N ARG A 27 -1.38 -12.15 -14.66
CA ARG A 27 -1.99 -13.28 -13.96
C ARG A 27 -2.96 -13.96 -14.94
N CYS A 28 -2.56 -15.11 -15.48
CA CYS A 28 -3.49 -16.06 -16.08
C CYS A 28 -3.73 -17.18 -15.06
N SER A 29 -4.97 -17.30 -14.59
CA SER A 29 -5.40 -18.35 -13.67
C SER A 29 -5.26 -19.73 -14.31
N ASN A 30 -4.30 -20.53 -13.86
CA ASN A 30 -4.30 -21.97 -14.14
C ASN A 30 -5.27 -22.65 -13.18
N ARG A 31 -6.54 -22.72 -13.59
CA ARG A 31 -7.52 -23.63 -13.01
C ARG A 31 -7.45 -24.96 -13.77
N ALA A 32 -6.45 -25.76 -13.46
CA ALA A 32 -6.42 -27.20 -13.73
C ALA A 32 -5.23 -27.81 -13.00
N LEU A 33 -5.44 -28.99 -12.40
CA LEU A 33 -4.46 -29.84 -11.71
C LEU A 33 -4.26 -29.54 -10.21
N SER A 34 -5.36 -29.54 -9.45
CA SER A 34 -5.37 -29.77 -8.00
C SER A 34 -5.71 -31.22 -7.65
N SER A 35 -5.21 -32.18 -8.42
CA SER A 35 -5.29 -33.60 -8.11
C SER A 35 -3.87 -34.14 -8.05
N ALA A 36 -3.43 -34.53 -6.85
CA ALA A 36 -2.18 -35.23 -6.63
C ALA A 36 -2.26 -36.61 -7.31
N TYR A 37 -2.01 -36.64 -8.61
CA TYR A 37 -1.69 -37.88 -9.31
C TYR A 37 -0.22 -38.18 -9.00
N LYS A 38 0.04 -39.26 -8.26
CA LYS A 38 1.33 -39.94 -8.35
C LYS A 38 1.52 -40.25 -9.84
N VAL A 39 2.48 -39.60 -10.47
CA VAL A 39 2.80 -39.88 -11.87
C VAL A 39 3.51 -41.23 -11.86
N GLU A 40 2.74 -42.30 -12.11
CA GLU A 40 3.29 -43.66 -12.16
C GLU A 40 4.21 -43.85 -13.38
N ASP A 41 3.98 -43.07 -14.45
CA ASP A 41 4.74 -43.11 -15.70
C ASP A 41 5.37 -41.75 -16.03
N VAL A 42 6.69 -41.66 -15.87
CA VAL A 42 7.49 -40.42 -16.10
C VAL A 42 7.43 -39.96 -17.56
N SER A 43 7.14 -40.87 -18.49
CA SER A 43 6.96 -40.58 -19.93
C SER A 43 5.79 -39.64 -20.22
N GLN A 44 4.79 -39.55 -19.34
CA GLN A 44 3.63 -38.67 -19.49
C GLN A 44 3.94 -37.19 -19.21
N LEU A 45 5.08 -36.90 -18.56
CA LEU A 45 5.48 -35.53 -18.22
C LEU A 45 5.94 -34.73 -19.45
N VAL A 46 6.36 -35.43 -20.51
CA VAL A 46 6.94 -34.82 -21.71
C VAL A 46 6.24 -35.36 -22.96
N SER A 47 5.54 -34.48 -23.67
CA SER A 47 4.81 -34.83 -24.87
C SER A 47 5.73 -35.38 -25.98
N GLY A 48 5.40 -36.56 -26.50
CA GLY A 48 6.12 -37.17 -27.63
C GLY A 48 7.20 -38.17 -27.25
N LEU A 49 7.38 -38.47 -25.95
CA LEU A 49 8.15 -39.62 -25.49
C LEU A 49 7.25 -40.82 -25.19
N THR A 50 7.65 -41.99 -25.67
CA THR A 50 7.04 -43.27 -25.30
C THR A 50 7.86 -43.93 -24.18
N GLN A 51 7.23 -44.74 -23.34
CA GLN A 51 7.91 -45.48 -22.25
C GLN A 51 9.11 -46.29 -22.78
N GLU A 52 8.91 -46.98 -23.90
CA GLU A 52 9.95 -47.77 -24.57
C GLU A 52 11.18 -46.94 -24.97
N ALA A 53 11.00 -45.65 -25.26
CA ALA A 53 12.10 -44.74 -25.60
C ALA A 53 12.85 -44.23 -24.35
N VAL A 54 12.16 -44.14 -23.20
CA VAL A 54 12.80 -43.85 -21.90
C VAL A 54 13.65 -45.05 -21.47
N ASP A 55 13.08 -46.26 -21.57
CA ASP A 55 13.75 -47.49 -21.15
C ASP A 55 14.94 -47.86 -22.06
N ALA A 56 14.88 -47.49 -23.34
CA ALA A 56 15.95 -47.76 -24.30
C ALA A 56 17.20 -46.89 -24.10
N ASP A 57 17.06 -45.69 -23.53
CA ASP A 57 18.15 -44.73 -23.39
C ASP A 57 18.33 -44.31 -21.92
N PRO A 58 19.31 -44.89 -21.20
CA PRO A 58 19.50 -44.63 -19.75
C PRO A 58 19.83 -43.16 -19.43
N LYS A 59 20.28 -42.38 -20.43
CA LYS A 59 20.54 -40.95 -20.29
C LYS A 59 19.25 -40.12 -20.16
N VAL A 60 18.18 -40.54 -20.84
CA VAL A 60 16.89 -39.84 -20.79
C VAL A 60 16.18 -40.17 -19.48
N ALA A 61 16.27 -41.42 -19.03
CA ALA A 61 15.80 -41.83 -17.71
C ALA A 61 16.47 -41.01 -16.59
N ALA A 62 17.80 -40.92 -16.58
CA ALA A 62 18.54 -40.13 -15.58
C ALA A 62 18.19 -38.63 -15.60
N PHE A 63 17.95 -38.04 -16.78
CA PHE A 63 17.51 -36.65 -16.91
C PHE A 63 16.12 -36.43 -16.32
N LEU A 64 15.20 -37.37 -16.55
CA LEU A 64 13.84 -37.28 -16.07
C LEU A 64 13.77 -37.51 -14.55
N GLU A 65 14.54 -38.46 -14.01
CA GLU A 65 14.66 -38.68 -12.57
C GLU A 65 15.21 -37.43 -11.88
N ALA A 66 16.34 -36.89 -12.35
CA ALA A 66 16.99 -35.74 -11.72
C ALA A 66 16.15 -34.45 -11.72
N ASN A 67 15.20 -34.29 -12.66
CA ASN A 67 14.39 -33.07 -12.79
C ASN A 67 12.93 -33.24 -12.35
N PHE A 68 12.43 -34.48 -12.19
CA PHE A 68 11.00 -34.73 -11.97
C PHE A 68 10.67 -35.80 -10.91
N GLU A 69 11.64 -36.31 -10.14
CA GLU A 69 11.37 -37.34 -9.10
C GLU A 69 10.51 -36.85 -7.91
N SER A 70 10.43 -35.55 -7.64
CA SER A 70 9.65 -35.01 -6.51
C SER A 70 8.41 -34.24 -6.98
N SER A 71 7.22 -34.80 -6.70
CA SER A 71 5.94 -34.13 -6.96
C SER A 71 5.66 -32.92 -6.04
N GLU A 72 6.60 -32.55 -5.18
CA GLU A 72 6.43 -31.52 -4.15
C GLU A 72 7.33 -30.29 -4.33
N ASP A 73 8.29 -30.31 -5.26
CA ASP A 73 9.19 -29.18 -5.45
C ASP A 73 8.61 -28.13 -6.40
N THR A 74 8.30 -26.99 -5.80
CA THR A 74 7.79 -25.79 -6.45
C THR A 74 8.84 -25.20 -7.39
N ALA A 75 8.61 -25.34 -8.69
CA ALA A 75 9.19 -24.64 -9.85
C ALA A 75 9.95 -23.31 -9.57
N SER A 76 11.10 -23.40 -8.93
CA SER A 76 11.98 -22.25 -8.60
C SER A 76 13.45 -22.57 -8.83
N ASP A 77 13.84 -23.85 -8.74
CA ASP A 77 15.14 -24.31 -9.22
C ASP A 77 15.00 -24.76 -10.69
N GLY A 78 15.82 -24.17 -11.56
CA GLY A 78 15.77 -24.40 -13.01
C GLY A 78 16.09 -25.85 -13.39
N PHE A 79 15.91 -26.17 -14.68
CA PHE A 79 16.27 -27.49 -15.21
C PHE A 79 17.78 -27.74 -15.13
N ILE A 80 18.16 -28.86 -14.53
CA ILE A 80 19.54 -29.35 -14.52
C ILE A 80 19.77 -30.10 -15.84
N ILE A 81 20.53 -29.48 -16.74
CA ILE A 81 20.94 -30.08 -18.01
C ILE A 81 22.30 -30.76 -17.79
N PRO A 82 22.47 -32.05 -18.15
CA PRO A 82 23.75 -32.73 -18.02
C PRO A 82 24.86 -32.06 -18.84
N ASP A 83 26.07 -31.97 -18.27
CA ASP A 83 27.22 -31.26 -18.85
C ASP A 83 27.59 -31.74 -20.27
N GLU A 84 27.44 -33.05 -20.55
CA GLU A 84 27.68 -33.62 -21.88
C GLU A 84 26.76 -33.02 -22.98
N VAL A 85 25.53 -32.63 -22.61
CA VAL A 85 24.56 -32.02 -23.54
C VAL A 85 24.91 -30.55 -23.77
N LEU A 86 25.43 -29.87 -22.75
CA LEU A 86 25.90 -28.48 -22.84
C LEU A 86 27.14 -28.36 -23.75
N GLU A 87 28.07 -29.32 -23.68
CA GLU A 87 29.24 -29.39 -24.57
C GLU A 87 28.85 -29.60 -26.04
N GLN A 88 27.91 -30.51 -26.32
CA GLN A 88 27.50 -30.81 -27.70
C GLN A 88 26.64 -29.72 -28.35
N LEU A 89 25.89 -28.95 -27.55
CA LEU A 89 25.16 -27.77 -28.01
C LEU A 89 26.08 -26.56 -28.23
N GLY A 90 27.37 -26.66 -27.86
CA GLY A 90 28.33 -25.57 -27.97
C GLY A 90 28.04 -24.41 -27.00
N VAL A 91 27.36 -24.70 -25.89
CA VAL A 91 26.90 -23.70 -24.89
C VAL A 91 27.74 -23.75 -23.61
N ALA A 92 28.66 -24.73 -23.49
CA ALA A 92 29.48 -24.96 -22.29
C ALA A 92 30.28 -23.71 -21.83
N ASP A 93 30.70 -22.85 -22.76
CA ASP A 93 31.53 -21.66 -22.47
C ASP A 93 30.81 -20.33 -22.76
N ILE A 94 29.47 -20.29 -22.70
CA ILE A 94 28.80 -18.99 -22.65
C ILE A 94 28.94 -18.46 -21.22
N ASP A 95 29.98 -17.67 -20.99
CA ASP A 95 29.99 -16.68 -19.92
C ASP A 95 28.72 -15.84 -20.12
N ILE A 96 27.62 -16.21 -19.44
CA ILE A 96 26.46 -15.33 -19.33
C ILE A 96 26.99 -14.16 -18.52
N PRO A 97 27.25 -12.99 -19.14
CA PRO A 97 27.74 -11.87 -18.36
C PRO A 97 26.66 -11.62 -17.31
N GLU A 98 27.03 -11.68 -16.03
CA GLU A 98 26.15 -11.23 -14.96
C GLU A 98 25.55 -9.92 -15.44
N LYS A 99 24.25 -9.93 -15.68
CA LYS A 99 23.56 -8.79 -16.25
C LYS A 99 23.83 -7.67 -15.26
N LYS A 100 24.75 -6.75 -15.59
CA LYS A 100 24.98 -5.48 -14.89
C LYS A 100 23.73 -4.61 -15.11
N GLY A 101 22.59 -5.12 -14.65
CA GLY A 101 21.37 -4.39 -14.48
C GLY A 101 21.65 -3.37 -13.41
N LYS A 102 21.32 -2.12 -13.70
CA LYS A 102 21.30 -1.06 -12.71
C LYS A 102 20.48 -1.51 -11.48
N GLY A 103 21.17 -1.98 -10.44
CA GLY A 103 20.76 -1.94 -9.04
C GLY A 103 19.47 -2.67 -8.64
N SER A 104 19.27 -3.93 -9.04
CA SER A 104 18.47 -4.84 -8.22
C SER A 104 18.89 -6.28 -8.49
N GLU A 105 19.60 -6.91 -7.56
CA GLU A 105 19.70 -8.37 -7.49
C GLU A 105 18.28 -8.95 -7.49
N TYR A 106 18.03 -9.93 -8.36
CA TYR A 106 16.79 -10.70 -8.32
C TYR A 106 16.76 -11.47 -6.99
N GLY A 107 15.96 -11.00 -6.04
CA GLY A 107 15.84 -11.59 -4.70
C GLY A 107 16.00 -10.59 -3.56
N ALA A 108 16.66 -9.45 -3.78
CA ALA A 108 16.66 -8.37 -2.80
C ALA A 108 15.23 -7.81 -2.68
N PRO A 109 14.65 -7.73 -1.47
CA PRO A 109 13.34 -7.10 -1.32
C PRO A 109 13.42 -5.69 -1.88
N ARG A 110 12.44 -5.31 -2.68
CA ARG A 110 12.38 -3.97 -3.29
C ARG A 110 12.30 -2.94 -2.17
N VAL A 111 13.46 -2.40 -1.77
CA VAL A 111 13.53 -1.34 -0.75
C VAL A 111 12.82 -0.14 -1.33
N ASP A 112 11.68 0.20 -0.74
CA ASP A 112 10.93 1.36 -1.16
C ASP A 112 11.70 2.60 -0.73
N LYS A 113 12.37 3.23 -1.72
CA LYS A 113 13.26 4.40 -1.59
C LYS A 113 12.66 5.61 -0.84
N GLY A 114 11.38 5.58 -0.49
CA GLY A 114 10.73 6.61 0.35
C GLY A 114 10.63 6.25 1.85
N LEU A 115 10.96 5.02 2.25
CA LEU A 115 11.26 4.70 3.64
C LEU A 115 12.68 5.22 3.87
N GLY A 116 12.79 6.30 4.64
CA GLY A 116 14.09 6.89 4.96
C GLY A 116 14.89 6.03 5.93
N ASN A 117 15.64 6.66 6.82
CA ASN A 117 16.50 5.97 7.80
C ASN A 117 15.66 5.11 8.77
N GLU A 118 16.30 4.13 9.43
CA GLU A 118 15.64 3.24 10.40
C GLU A 118 14.88 4.02 11.50
N ALA A 119 15.46 5.13 11.99
CA ALA A 119 14.81 6.01 12.95
C ALA A 119 13.53 6.67 12.40
N GLN A 120 13.50 7.03 11.12
CA GLN A 120 12.31 7.59 10.47
C GLN A 120 11.25 6.51 10.28
N GLN A 121 11.66 5.28 9.97
CA GLN A 121 10.75 4.14 9.84
C GLN A 121 10.10 3.77 11.18
N ALA A 122 10.84 3.81 12.28
CA ALA A 122 10.31 3.59 13.62
C ALA A 122 9.22 4.61 14.00
N LEU A 123 9.36 5.86 13.53
CA LEU A 123 8.38 6.93 13.74
C LEU A 123 7.27 6.99 12.66
N ASN A 124 7.31 6.09 11.68
CA ASN A 124 6.43 6.06 10.50
C ASN A 124 6.52 7.33 9.61
N ILE A 125 7.70 7.94 9.54
CA ILE A 125 7.99 9.15 8.77
C ILE A 125 8.65 8.76 7.45
N ARG A 126 8.20 9.39 6.36
CA ARG A 126 8.73 9.20 5.01
C ARG A 126 9.45 10.45 4.53
N THR A 127 10.39 10.29 3.60
CA THR A 127 11.20 11.40 3.09
C THR A 127 10.66 11.94 1.77
N LEU A 128 10.66 13.25 1.62
CA LEU A 128 10.31 13.96 0.39
C LEU A 128 11.42 14.93 0.01
N GLN A 129 11.62 15.12 -1.30
CA GLN A 129 12.58 16.08 -1.83
C GLN A 129 11.85 17.27 -2.44
N SER A 130 12.34 18.47 -2.17
CA SER A 130 11.86 19.72 -2.74
C SER A 130 13.00 20.68 -3.00
N TYR A 131 12.77 21.61 -3.91
CA TYR A 131 13.74 22.63 -4.27
C TYR A 131 13.11 24.00 -4.06
N ILE A 132 13.93 25.01 -3.75
CA ILE A 132 13.45 26.38 -3.65
C ILE A 132 13.02 26.86 -5.04
N ARG A 133 12.01 27.74 -5.07
CA ARG A 133 11.63 28.46 -6.29
C ARG A 133 11.74 29.97 -6.06
N GLU A 134 12.30 30.67 -7.03
CA GLU A 134 12.42 32.13 -7.03
C GLU A 134 11.24 32.80 -7.73
N GLU A 135 10.76 32.21 -8.84
CA GLU A 135 9.71 32.80 -9.64
C GLU A 135 8.31 32.62 -9.05
N GLU A 136 7.58 33.73 -8.95
CA GLU A 136 6.18 33.76 -8.55
C GLU A 136 5.24 34.00 -9.75
N GLY A 137 3.95 33.70 -9.55
CA GLY A 137 2.90 33.98 -10.52
C GLY A 137 2.36 32.76 -11.28
N SER A 138 1.25 32.99 -11.98
CA SER A 138 0.45 31.93 -12.63
C SER A 138 1.21 31.27 -13.79
N ASN A 139 1.89 32.06 -14.61
CA ASN A 139 2.63 31.56 -15.78
C ASN A 139 3.85 30.72 -15.38
N ALA A 140 4.63 31.16 -14.38
CA ALA A 140 5.74 30.40 -13.83
C ALA A 140 5.28 29.04 -13.29
N CYS A 141 4.20 29.03 -12.49
CA CYS A 141 3.59 27.80 -11.98
C CYS A 141 3.10 26.86 -13.10
N ARG A 142 2.60 27.42 -14.21
CA ARG A 142 2.16 26.63 -15.37
C ARG A 142 3.35 25.94 -16.05
N ARG A 143 4.46 26.67 -16.24
CA ARG A 143 5.72 26.16 -16.80
C ARG A 143 6.31 25.03 -15.95
N LEU A 144 6.31 25.18 -14.62
CA LEU A 144 6.75 24.13 -13.69
C LEU A 144 5.96 22.84 -13.89
N ARG A 145 4.63 22.92 -13.99
CA ARG A 145 3.78 21.73 -14.21
C ARG A 145 4.08 21.02 -15.53
N TYR A 146 4.38 21.77 -16.60
CA TYR A 146 4.84 21.16 -17.86
C TYR A 146 6.18 20.45 -17.71
N ALA A 147 7.08 20.98 -16.88
CA ALA A 147 8.34 20.35 -16.51
C ALA A 147 8.21 19.20 -15.48
N LYS A 148 6.98 18.77 -15.15
CA LYS A 148 6.68 17.76 -14.11
C LYS A 148 7.15 18.16 -12.71
N MET A 149 7.15 19.45 -12.43
CA MET A 149 7.39 20.01 -11.10
C MET A 149 6.10 20.64 -10.58
N ILE A 150 5.78 20.39 -9.33
CA ILE A 150 4.58 20.86 -8.66
C ILE A 150 4.93 22.06 -7.79
N PRO A 151 4.28 23.22 -8.01
CA PRO A 151 4.48 24.37 -7.16
C PRO A 151 3.87 24.13 -5.78
N GLY A 152 4.53 24.69 -4.77
CA GLY A 152 4.14 24.58 -3.38
C GLY A 152 4.73 25.68 -2.52
N MET A 153 4.41 25.63 -1.24
CA MET A 153 4.96 26.52 -0.22
C MET A 153 5.16 25.72 1.07
N LEU A 154 6.32 25.90 1.69
CA LEU A 154 6.57 25.50 3.07
C LEU A 154 6.29 26.69 3.98
N TYR A 155 5.38 26.52 4.92
CA TYR A 155 5.02 27.57 5.86
C TYR A 155 4.85 27.08 7.30
N GLY A 156 4.71 28.03 8.22
CA GLY A 156 4.46 27.77 9.62
C GLY A 156 5.72 27.91 10.47
N SER A 157 5.49 28.14 11.76
CA SER A 157 6.54 28.26 12.75
C SER A 157 7.07 26.89 13.15
N ASP A 158 8.37 26.87 13.44
CA ASP A 158 9.04 25.74 14.04
C ASP A 158 9.90 26.26 15.21
N PRO A 159 9.50 26.00 16.47
CA PRO A 159 10.25 26.41 17.64
C PRO A 159 11.68 25.86 17.66
N ASN A 160 11.91 24.66 17.11
CA ASN A 160 13.21 24.00 17.14
C ASN A 160 14.24 24.68 16.22
N LEU A 161 13.77 25.24 15.11
CA LEU A 161 14.58 25.99 14.15
C LEU A 161 14.57 27.51 14.42
N GLY A 162 13.89 27.98 15.47
CA GLY A 162 13.75 29.41 15.78
C GLY A 162 12.90 30.19 14.77
N VAL A 163 12.19 29.50 13.88
CA VAL A 163 11.36 30.14 12.84
C VAL A 163 10.01 30.52 13.44
N LEU A 164 9.81 31.81 13.68
CA LEU A 164 8.53 32.35 14.15
C LEU A 164 7.58 32.60 12.99
N SER A 165 6.26 32.68 13.24
CA SER A 165 5.26 32.89 12.18
C SER A 165 5.39 34.23 11.45
N ASN A 166 6.04 35.21 12.09
CA ASN A 166 6.09 36.60 11.63
C ASN A 166 7.39 36.92 10.87
N THR A 167 8.37 35.99 10.83
CA THR A 167 9.60 36.19 10.06
C THR A 167 9.38 35.86 8.58
N PRO A 168 10.08 36.52 7.64
CA PRO A 168 10.01 36.18 6.21
C PRO A 168 10.37 34.72 5.92
N GLU A 169 11.33 34.17 6.66
CA GLU A 169 11.77 32.76 6.61
C GLU A 169 10.66 31.76 6.94
N SER A 170 9.58 32.23 7.57
CA SER A 170 8.42 31.41 7.85
C SER A 170 7.76 30.90 6.58
N LYS A 171 7.93 31.56 5.42
CA LYS A 171 7.35 31.17 4.14
C LYS A 171 8.45 30.96 3.11
N THR A 172 8.62 29.71 2.70
CA THR A 172 9.56 29.33 1.65
C THR A 172 8.78 28.79 0.47
N MET A 173 9.05 29.34 -0.70
CA MET A 173 8.42 28.90 -1.94
C MET A 173 9.14 27.66 -2.45
N LEU A 174 8.38 26.60 -2.76
CA LEU A 174 8.94 25.31 -3.16
C LEU A 174 8.46 24.87 -4.55
N LYS A 175 9.30 24.11 -5.22
CA LYS A 175 8.97 23.26 -6.37
C LYS A 175 9.32 21.81 -6.00
N THR A 176 8.38 20.89 -6.21
CA THR A 176 8.51 19.48 -5.81
C THR A 176 8.38 18.57 -7.03
N PRO A 177 9.19 17.50 -7.17
CA PRO A 177 9.02 16.57 -8.28
C PRO A 177 7.64 15.93 -8.27
N TRP A 178 6.93 16.00 -9.40
CA TRP A 178 5.61 15.40 -9.54
C TRP A 178 5.60 13.87 -9.29
N PRO A 179 6.56 13.07 -9.82
CA PRO A 179 6.48 11.61 -9.66
C PRO A 179 6.59 11.14 -8.22
N THR A 180 7.38 11.82 -7.38
CA THR A 180 7.56 11.45 -5.98
C THR A 180 6.29 11.77 -5.19
N LEU A 181 5.74 12.97 -5.36
CA LEU A 181 4.48 13.36 -4.72
C LEU A 181 3.28 12.55 -5.19
N GLN A 182 3.16 12.31 -6.50
CA GLN A 182 2.04 11.54 -7.04
C GLN A 182 2.06 10.10 -6.51
N ARG A 183 3.23 9.46 -6.41
CA ARG A 183 3.36 8.12 -5.82
C ARG A 183 2.89 8.07 -4.37
N GLU A 184 3.23 9.07 -3.57
CA GLU A 184 2.78 9.15 -2.18
C GLU A 184 1.28 9.44 -2.08
N LEU A 185 0.75 10.30 -2.96
CA LEU A 185 -0.68 10.57 -3.07
C LEU A 185 -1.47 9.33 -3.48
N ASP A 186 -0.97 8.55 -4.44
CA ASP A 186 -1.64 7.34 -4.92
C ASP A 186 -1.58 6.22 -3.88
N ARG A 187 -0.52 6.16 -3.07
CA ARG A 187 -0.40 5.18 -1.99
C ARG A 187 -1.37 5.45 -0.84
N PHE A 188 -1.42 6.70 -0.37
CA PHE A 188 -2.15 7.05 0.85
C PHE A 188 -3.49 7.74 0.58
N HIS A 189 -3.78 8.08 -0.67
CA HIS A 189 -4.99 8.75 -1.11
C HIS A 189 -5.32 9.97 -0.25
N ARG A 190 -6.41 9.93 0.53
CA ARG A 190 -6.85 11.04 1.38
C ARG A 190 -6.01 11.20 2.65
N ARG A 191 -5.34 10.13 3.09
CA ARG A 191 -4.52 10.11 4.31
C ARG A 191 -3.19 10.87 4.13
N PHE A 192 -2.81 11.18 2.89
CA PHE A 192 -1.60 11.94 2.58
C PHE A 192 -1.48 13.26 3.37
N GLU A 193 -2.58 14.00 3.56
CA GLU A 193 -2.58 15.27 4.32
C GLU A 193 -2.51 15.10 5.85
N SER A 194 -2.67 13.87 6.34
CA SER A 194 -2.69 13.53 7.76
C SER A 194 -1.35 12.99 8.24
N ARG A 195 -0.40 12.75 7.32
CA ARG A 195 0.91 12.18 7.62
C ARG A 195 1.97 13.24 7.81
N VAL A 196 3.00 12.87 8.57
CA VAL A 196 4.23 13.64 8.71
C VAL A 196 5.29 13.09 7.76
N TYR A 197 5.99 14.01 7.11
CA TYR A 197 7.09 13.74 6.19
C TYR A 197 8.31 14.55 6.61
N ASP A 198 9.50 14.01 6.40
CA ASP A 198 10.73 14.79 6.46
C ASP A 198 11.04 15.30 5.04
N LEU A 199 10.94 16.61 4.87
CA LEU A 199 11.14 17.31 3.61
C LEU A 199 12.57 17.85 3.54
N THR A 200 13.37 17.32 2.63
CA THR A 200 14.69 17.87 2.31
C THR A 200 14.51 18.99 1.28
N VAL A 201 14.85 20.21 1.67
CA VAL A 201 14.80 21.40 0.82
C VAL A 201 16.22 21.70 0.31
N PHE A 202 16.38 21.60 -1.00
CA PHE A 202 17.61 21.97 -1.71
C PHE A 202 17.47 23.36 -2.33
N GLU A 203 18.56 24.11 -2.48
CA GLU A 203 18.54 25.39 -3.17
C GLU A 203 18.38 25.14 -4.67
N ASP A 204 19.25 24.30 -5.25
CA ASP A 204 19.22 23.90 -6.65
C ASP A 204 19.09 22.39 -6.88
N GLU A 205 18.76 22.01 -8.13
CA GLU A 205 18.57 20.61 -8.54
C GLU A 205 19.87 19.80 -8.59
N SER A 206 21.02 20.47 -8.61
CA SER A 206 22.36 19.86 -8.59
C SER A 206 22.94 19.67 -7.20
N ASP A 207 22.30 20.23 -6.18
CA ASP A 207 22.88 20.24 -4.83
C ASP A 207 22.71 18.89 -4.14
N THR A 208 23.74 18.53 -3.37
CA THR A 208 23.76 17.29 -2.59
C THR A 208 23.43 17.52 -1.12
N GLU A 209 23.55 18.75 -0.63
CA GLU A 209 23.26 19.16 0.73
C GLU A 209 21.97 19.98 0.78
N GLY A 210 21.03 19.56 1.62
CA GLY A 210 19.72 20.21 1.75
C GLY A 210 19.30 20.29 3.22
N THR A 211 18.48 21.28 3.54
CA THR A 211 17.94 21.47 4.89
C THR A 211 16.75 20.55 5.12
N VAL A 212 16.74 19.82 6.24
CA VAL A 212 15.65 18.88 6.57
C VAL A 212 14.62 19.59 7.44
N HIS A 213 13.37 19.59 6.99
CA HIS A 213 12.24 20.09 7.76
C HIS A 213 11.20 18.99 7.97
N ARG A 214 10.73 18.83 9.20
CA ARG A 214 9.59 17.97 9.47
C ARG A 214 8.30 18.70 9.11
N VAL A 215 7.47 18.10 8.26
CA VAL A 215 6.32 18.77 7.65
C VAL A 215 5.08 17.89 7.55
N VAL A 216 3.92 18.53 7.48
CA VAL A 216 2.63 17.92 7.18
C VAL A 216 2.07 18.54 5.90
N PRO A 217 1.70 17.76 4.88
CA PRO A 217 1.05 18.29 3.68
C PRO A 217 -0.30 18.90 4.03
N ARG A 218 -0.55 20.13 3.59
CA ARG A 218 -1.83 20.84 3.79
C ARG A 218 -2.26 21.54 2.52
N ASN A 219 -3.58 21.65 2.34
CA ASN A 219 -4.19 22.30 1.18
C ASN A 219 -3.69 21.69 -0.14
N VAL A 220 -3.69 20.37 -0.24
CA VAL A 220 -3.25 19.67 -1.45
C VAL A 220 -4.37 19.73 -2.48
N GLN A 221 -4.11 20.40 -3.59
CA GLN A 221 -5.07 20.52 -4.68
C GLN A 221 -4.82 19.43 -5.71
N ARG A 222 -5.91 18.81 -6.18
CA ARG A 222 -5.88 17.82 -7.25
C ARG A 222 -6.55 18.39 -8.48
N HIS A 223 -6.09 17.97 -9.65
CA HIS A 223 -6.74 18.26 -10.90
C HIS A 223 -8.12 17.59 -10.92
N PRO A 224 -9.23 18.30 -11.17
CA PRO A 224 -10.59 17.75 -11.03
C PRO A 224 -10.86 16.59 -12.00
N VAL A 225 -10.32 16.66 -13.22
CA VAL A 225 -10.49 15.62 -14.25
C VAL A 225 -9.46 14.49 -14.12
N GLN A 226 -8.17 14.81 -14.09
CA GLN A 226 -7.09 13.82 -14.10
C GLN A 226 -6.84 13.18 -12.72
N GLY A 227 -7.28 13.80 -11.63
CA GLY A 227 -6.98 13.36 -10.26
C GLY A 227 -5.52 13.55 -9.82
N SER A 228 -4.65 14.03 -10.70
CA SER A 228 -3.23 14.28 -10.43
C SER A 228 -3.03 15.45 -9.47
N ILE A 229 -1.93 15.43 -8.71
CA ILE A 229 -1.58 16.54 -7.81
C ILE A 229 -1.27 17.81 -8.63
N TYR A 230 -1.87 18.92 -8.24
CA TYR A 230 -1.77 20.21 -8.95
C TYR A 230 -0.98 21.26 -8.17
N CYS A 231 -1.14 21.27 -6.85
CA CYS A 231 -0.45 22.15 -5.91
C CYS A 231 -0.35 21.42 -4.57
N ALA A 232 0.81 21.51 -3.91
CA ALA A 232 1.05 20.87 -2.62
C ALA A 232 1.74 21.86 -1.68
N ASN A 233 1.09 22.25 -0.59
CA ASN A 233 1.73 23.05 0.44
C ASN A 233 2.08 22.18 1.64
N PHE A 234 3.07 22.63 2.40
CA PHE A 234 3.62 21.93 3.54
C PHE A 234 3.63 22.85 4.74
N VAL A 235 3.27 22.31 5.90
CA VAL A 235 3.29 23.01 7.18
C VAL A 235 4.35 22.41 8.06
N ARG A 236 5.25 23.23 8.63
CA ARG A 236 6.24 22.75 9.60
C ARG A 236 5.55 22.13 10.82
N TYR A 237 6.05 20.96 11.21
CA TYR A 237 5.52 20.15 12.30
C TYR A 237 6.57 19.96 13.37
N PHE A 238 6.18 20.23 14.60
CA PHE A 238 6.94 20.01 15.82
C PHE A 238 6.08 19.23 16.82
N PRO A 239 6.69 18.51 17.78
CA PRO A 239 5.97 17.77 18.82
C PRO A 239 5.02 18.72 19.58
N GLY A 240 3.75 18.35 19.71
CA GLY A 240 2.72 19.21 20.31
C GLY A 240 1.96 20.13 19.33
N ARG A 241 2.23 20.10 18.02
CA ARG A 241 1.32 20.67 17.02
C ARG A 241 0.16 19.69 16.76
N PRO A 242 -1.12 20.15 16.75
CA PRO A 242 -2.24 19.26 16.46
C PRO A 242 -2.21 18.76 15.02
N LEU A 243 -2.29 17.44 14.86
CA LEU A 243 -2.36 16.72 13.60
C LEU A 243 -3.81 16.25 13.36
N LYS A 244 -4.31 16.34 12.13
CA LYS A 244 -5.62 15.78 11.79
C LYS A 244 -5.40 14.34 11.36
N ILE A 245 -5.93 13.38 12.09
CA ILE A 245 -5.76 11.95 11.84
C ILE A 245 -7.12 11.35 11.44
N PRO A 246 -7.19 10.55 10.36
CA PRO A 246 -8.44 9.97 9.89
C PRO A 246 -8.94 8.88 10.85
N ILE A 247 -10.25 8.81 11.02
CA ILE A 247 -10.91 7.78 11.82
C ILE A 247 -11.32 6.62 10.91
N VAL A 248 -11.06 5.40 11.36
CA VAL A 248 -11.45 4.15 10.68
C VAL A 248 -12.25 3.30 11.64
N PHE A 249 -13.29 2.67 11.12
CA PHE A 249 -14.16 1.79 11.89
C PHE A 249 -13.49 0.42 12.02
N ALA A 250 -13.22 -0.01 13.25
CA ALA A 250 -12.76 -1.34 13.59
C ALA A 250 -13.94 -2.19 14.08
N ASN A 251 -13.79 -3.52 14.07
CA ASN A 251 -14.79 -4.48 14.57
C ASN A 251 -16.22 -4.28 14.01
N THR A 252 -16.33 -3.86 12.75
CA THR A 252 -17.64 -3.62 12.12
C THR A 252 -18.51 -4.88 12.03
N GLU A 253 -17.88 -6.06 12.00
CA GLU A 253 -18.57 -7.36 11.96
C GLU A 253 -19.19 -7.77 13.30
N GLU A 254 -18.73 -7.23 14.41
CA GLU A 254 -19.25 -7.55 15.75
C GLU A 254 -20.44 -6.66 16.13
N SER A 255 -20.71 -5.62 15.34
CA SER A 255 -21.85 -4.74 15.53
C SER A 255 -23.15 -5.38 15.03
N LEU A 256 -24.13 -5.54 15.93
CA LEU A 256 -25.48 -5.97 15.57
C LEU A 256 -26.14 -4.99 14.58
N ALA A 257 -25.92 -3.68 14.76
CA ALA A 257 -26.48 -2.65 13.89
C ALA A 257 -25.92 -2.73 12.46
N LEU A 258 -24.59 -2.81 12.31
CA LEU A 258 -23.97 -2.86 10.98
C LEU A 258 -24.27 -4.16 10.23
N ARG A 259 -24.44 -5.27 10.96
CA ARG A 259 -24.86 -6.56 10.38
C ARG A 259 -26.29 -6.52 9.85
N ARG A 260 -27.19 -5.77 10.49
CA ARG A 260 -28.62 -5.65 10.13
C ARG A 260 -28.86 -4.49 9.15
N ASP A 261 -28.00 -4.36 8.14
CA ASP A 261 -28.07 -3.30 7.11
C ASP A 261 -28.02 -1.87 7.68
N GLY A 262 -27.42 -1.69 8.85
CA GLY A 262 -27.10 -0.38 9.41
C GLY A 262 -25.82 0.18 8.81
N PHE A 263 -25.74 1.51 8.71
CA PHE A 263 -24.53 2.21 8.32
C PHE A 263 -24.30 3.42 9.22
N ILE A 264 -23.02 3.74 9.43
CA ILE A 264 -22.61 4.94 10.16
C ILE A 264 -22.51 6.11 9.18
N ILE A 265 -23.10 7.24 9.54
CA ILE A 265 -22.94 8.49 8.77
C ILE A 265 -21.79 9.28 9.41
N PRO A 266 -20.57 9.30 8.83
CA PRO A 266 -19.45 10.00 9.44
C PRO A 266 -19.65 11.53 9.31
N VAL A 267 -20.01 12.16 10.42
CA VAL A 267 -20.05 13.62 10.58
C VAL A 267 -18.63 14.16 10.68
N SER A 268 -17.82 13.51 11.51
CA SER A 268 -16.40 13.86 11.71
C SER A 268 -15.53 12.72 11.19
N LYS A 269 -14.83 12.95 10.07
CA LYS A 269 -13.95 11.94 9.44
C LYS A 269 -12.53 11.94 9.99
N HIS A 270 -12.16 13.00 10.72
CA HIS A 270 -10.84 13.20 11.27
C HIS A 270 -10.96 13.76 12.68
N ILE A 271 -9.99 13.44 13.52
CA ILE A 271 -9.83 14.01 14.86
C ILE A 271 -8.49 14.76 14.92
N GLU A 272 -8.45 15.85 15.67
CA GLU A 272 -7.20 16.57 15.95
C GLU A 272 -6.52 15.95 17.17
N CYS A 273 -5.33 15.39 16.97
CA CYS A 273 -4.53 14.74 18.00
C CYS A 273 -3.17 15.41 18.17
N LEU A 274 -2.65 15.35 19.39
CA LEU A 274 -1.29 15.68 19.75
C LEU A 274 -0.50 14.39 19.85
N VAL A 275 0.68 14.36 19.22
CA VAL A 275 1.60 13.25 19.30
C VAL A 275 2.81 13.72 20.09
N GLU A 276 3.18 12.95 21.11
CA GLU A 276 4.35 13.19 21.93
C GLU A 276 5.65 12.98 21.13
N GLU A 277 6.75 13.54 21.62
CA GLU A 277 8.04 13.39 20.96
C GLU A 277 8.54 11.94 21.08
N GLY A 278 8.93 11.34 19.97
CA GLY A 278 9.45 9.96 19.92
C GLY A 278 8.37 8.88 19.84
N ALA A 279 7.09 9.23 19.97
CA ALA A 279 5.99 8.29 19.73
C ALA A 279 5.77 8.05 18.22
N PRO A 280 5.44 6.82 17.80
CA PRO A 280 5.13 6.53 16.40
C PRO A 280 3.83 7.24 15.99
N ILE A 281 3.87 7.94 14.85
CA ILE A 281 2.70 8.71 14.38
C ILE A 281 1.68 7.73 13.77
N PRO A 282 0.46 7.63 14.31
CA PRO A 282 -0.52 6.70 13.80
C PRO A 282 -1.09 7.18 12.46
N GLU A 283 -1.28 6.25 11.53
CA GLU A 283 -1.88 6.55 10.23
C GLU A 283 -3.38 6.75 10.30
N GLN A 284 -3.99 6.18 11.34
CA GLN A 284 -5.41 6.14 11.56
C GLN A 284 -5.70 5.94 13.04
N ILE A 285 -6.88 6.39 13.46
CA ILE A 285 -7.43 6.09 14.77
C ILE A 285 -8.60 5.16 14.58
N GLU A 286 -8.59 4.07 15.33
CA GLU A 286 -9.63 3.07 15.28
C GLU A 286 -10.78 3.49 16.18
N LEU A 287 -11.98 3.45 15.62
CA LEU A 287 -13.22 3.56 16.38
C LEU A 287 -13.77 2.16 16.58
N ASP A 288 -14.00 1.80 17.84
CA ASP A 288 -14.58 0.52 18.17
C ASP A 288 -16.09 0.51 17.87
N CYS A 289 -16.51 -0.41 17.00
CA CYS A 289 -17.90 -0.64 16.65
C CYS A 289 -18.55 -1.83 17.39
N THR A 290 -17.86 -2.44 18.37
CA THR A 290 -18.45 -3.55 19.14
C THR A 290 -19.76 -3.13 19.84
N GLY A 291 -20.77 -3.98 19.79
CA GLY A 291 -22.03 -3.78 20.52
C GLY A 291 -22.87 -2.55 20.13
N VAL A 292 -22.55 -1.87 19.03
CA VAL A 292 -23.28 -0.68 18.57
C VAL A 292 -24.71 -1.05 18.15
N VAL A 293 -25.68 -0.26 18.62
CA VAL A 293 -27.12 -0.42 18.37
C VAL A 293 -27.61 0.62 17.35
N LEU A 294 -28.72 0.34 16.67
CA LEU A 294 -29.38 1.30 15.78
C LEU A 294 -29.78 2.57 16.55
N LYS A 295 -29.66 3.73 15.89
CA LYS A 295 -29.91 5.08 16.46
C LYS A 295 -28.91 5.52 17.54
N ASP A 296 -27.88 4.73 17.83
CA ASP A 296 -26.80 5.15 18.72
C ASP A 296 -25.93 6.24 18.06
N VAL A 297 -25.29 7.08 18.88
CA VAL A 297 -24.42 8.17 18.45
C VAL A 297 -23.00 7.90 18.91
N LEU A 298 -22.11 7.65 17.96
CA LEU A 298 -20.70 7.38 18.22
C LEU A 298 -19.98 8.68 18.61
N ARG A 299 -19.42 8.69 19.82
CA ARG A 299 -18.67 9.81 20.41
C ARG A 299 -17.18 9.48 20.52
N MET A 300 -16.41 10.41 21.07
CA MET A 300 -14.97 10.29 21.27
C MET A 300 -14.58 9.11 22.20
N ASP A 301 -15.44 8.71 23.13
CA ASP A 301 -15.15 7.68 24.13
C ASP A 301 -14.88 6.29 23.54
N ARG A 302 -15.36 6.04 22.31
CA ARG A 302 -15.13 4.78 21.58
C ARG A 302 -13.89 4.81 20.68
N LEU A 303 -13.11 5.90 20.70
CA LEU A 303 -11.86 5.98 19.95
C LEU A 303 -10.72 5.34 20.74
N ILE A 304 -9.97 4.48 20.07
CA ILE A 304 -8.79 3.82 20.62
C ILE A 304 -7.57 4.68 20.27
N PHE A 305 -7.00 5.31 21.29
CA PHE A 305 -5.78 6.10 21.14
C PHE A 305 -4.54 5.24 21.40
N PRO A 306 -3.57 5.19 20.48
CA PRO A 306 -2.30 4.50 20.71
C PRO A 306 -1.40 5.26 21.69
N ASP A 307 -0.38 4.57 22.21
CA ASP A 307 0.55 5.14 23.17
C ASP A 307 1.22 6.44 22.67
N GLY A 308 1.25 7.46 23.52
CA GLY A 308 1.83 8.78 23.21
C GLY A 308 0.97 9.66 22.29
N VAL A 309 -0.28 9.27 22.01
CA VAL A 309 -1.23 10.07 21.22
C VAL A 309 -2.42 10.48 22.09
N THR A 310 -2.65 11.79 22.18
CA THR A 310 -3.75 12.35 22.97
C THR A 310 -4.64 13.24 22.10
N ALA A 311 -5.91 13.39 22.46
CA ALA A 311 -6.79 14.33 21.79
C ALA A 311 -6.33 15.79 22.03
N SER A 312 -6.43 16.62 21.01
CA SER A 312 -6.10 18.05 21.13
C SER A 312 -7.07 18.76 22.07
N LYS A 313 -6.56 19.67 22.90
CA LYS A 313 -7.39 20.53 23.79
C LYS A 313 -8.43 21.39 23.06
N ARG A 314 -8.33 21.51 21.74
CA ARG A 314 -9.30 22.21 20.88
C ARG A 314 -10.56 21.38 20.63
N VAL A 315 -10.46 20.07 20.76
CA VAL A 315 -11.57 19.14 20.61
C VAL A 315 -12.21 18.98 21.98
N ASP A 316 -13.48 19.40 22.09
CA ASP A 316 -14.27 19.18 23.29
C ASP A 316 -14.70 17.71 23.34
N SER A 317 -14.16 16.96 24.30
CA SER A 317 -14.35 15.51 24.43
C SER A 317 -15.82 15.12 24.55
N GLU A 318 -16.61 15.92 25.24
CA GLU A 318 -18.03 15.62 25.51
C GLU A 318 -18.92 15.90 24.29
N LYS A 319 -18.51 16.86 23.44
CA LYS A 319 -19.30 17.30 22.27
C LYS A 319 -18.84 16.68 20.97
N PHE A 320 -17.68 16.02 20.94
CA PHE A 320 -17.16 15.43 19.72
C PHE A 320 -17.94 14.19 19.33
N VAL A 321 -18.72 14.34 18.25
CA VAL A 321 -19.50 13.26 17.64
C VAL A 321 -18.82 12.82 16.35
N VAL A 322 -18.58 11.51 16.24
CA VAL A 322 -18.04 10.88 15.04
C VAL A 322 -19.16 10.68 14.03
N GLY A 323 -20.29 10.13 14.47
CA GLY A 323 -21.47 9.98 13.63
C GLY A 323 -22.59 9.16 14.26
N PRO A 324 -23.84 9.37 13.86
CA PRO A 324 -24.96 8.51 14.22
C PRO A 324 -24.96 7.21 13.40
N VAL A 325 -25.52 6.16 14.01
CA VAL A 325 -25.76 4.86 13.38
C VAL A 325 -27.20 4.83 12.91
N VAL A 326 -27.39 4.66 11.60
CA VAL A 326 -28.70 4.70 10.95
C VAL A 326 -29.00 3.34 10.34
N GLY A 327 -30.23 2.86 10.51
CA GLY A 327 -30.70 1.63 9.87
C GLY A 327 -31.03 1.85 8.40
N GLY A 328 -30.80 0.82 7.58
CA GLY A 328 -31.36 0.73 6.24
C GLY A 328 -32.88 0.85 6.26
N ARG A 329 -33.47 1.40 5.20
CA ARG A 329 -34.91 1.69 5.08
C ARG A 329 -35.81 0.43 5.02
N GLY A 330 -35.29 -0.75 5.31
CA GLY A 330 -35.88 -2.05 4.96
C GLY A 330 -36.17 -3.02 6.10
N GLY A 331 -36.15 -2.63 7.37
CA GLY A 331 -36.44 -3.60 8.44
C GLY A 331 -36.57 -3.04 9.85
N SER A 332 -37.73 -2.46 10.15
CA SER A 332 -38.38 -2.55 11.48
C SER A 332 -39.80 -1.97 11.35
N GLN A 333 -40.69 -2.80 10.78
CA GLN A 333 -42.04 -2.90 11.31
C GLN A 333 -41.95 -4.01 12.39
N GLU A 334 -42.59 -3.77 13.53
CA GLU A 334 -42.72 -4.64 14.71
C GLU A 334 -41.47 -4.74 15.62
N ASP A 335 -41.48 -3.90 16.66
CA ASP A 335 -41.26 -4.27 18.08
C ASP A 335 -41.47 -3.01 18.95
N ASP A 336 -42.70 -2.49 18.92
CA ASP A 336 -43.23 -1.55 19.93
C ASP A 336 -44.73 -1.90 20.10
N GLU A 337 -45.01 -3.09 20.63
CA GLU A 337 -46.30 -3.42 21.24
C GLU A 337 -46.05 -3.92 22.67
N ASP A 338 -46.94 -3.45 23.55
CA ASP A 338 -47.10 -3.71 24.98
C ASP A 338 -46.12 -3.03 25.96
N ASP A 339 -46.56 -1.90 26.57
CA ASP A 339 -47.32 -1.99 27.82
C ASP A 339 -47.95 -0.62 28.18
N ASP A 340 -49.26 -0.47 27.99
CA ASP A 340 -50.08 0.49 28.76
C ASP A 340 -51.58 0.17 28.59
N ALA A 341 -52.03 -0.86 29.31
CA ALA A 341 -53.44 -1.16 29.51
C ALA A 341 -53.74 -1.48 30.99
N ALA A 342 -54.04 -0.44 31.77
CA ALA A 342 -54.97 -0.44 32.90
C ALA A 342 -55.13 1.01 33.38
N GLY A 343 -56.30 1.64 33.50
CA GLY A 343 -57.70 1.25 33.44
C GLY A 343 -58.49 2.34 34.18
N GLY A 344 -59.73 2.64 33.77
CA GLY A 344 -60.63 3.50 34.55
C GLY A 344 -61.60 4.33 33.72
N ASP A 345 -62.67 3.69 33.24
CA ASP A 345 -63.92 4.36 32.91
C ASP A 345 -64.52 4.99 34.18
N GLU A 346 -64.98 6.24 34.10
CA GLU A 346 -66.17 6.72 34.81
C GLU A 346 -66.87 7.79 33.96
N GLU A 347 -68.01 7.43 33.38
CA GLU A 347 -69.05 8.35 32.94
C GLU A 347 -69.58 9.13 34.15
N SER A 348 -69.71 10.46 34.05
CA SER A 348 -70.78 11.16 34.75
C SER A 348 -71.28 12.35 33.95
N SER A 349 -72.57 12.28 33.66
CA SER A 349 -73.46 13.33 33.15
C SER A 349 -73.29 14.70 33.79
N GLY A 350 -73.43 15.75 32.99
CA GLY A 350 -73.63 17.14 33.41
C GLY A 350 -73.84 18.06 32.23
#